data_AF-A0A969NCF9-F1
#
_entry.id   AF-A0A969NCF9-F1
#
_cell.length_a   1.000
_cell.length_b   1.000
_cell.length_c   1.000
_cell.angle_alpha   90.00
_cell.angle_beta   90.00
_cell.angle_gamma   90.00
#
_symmetry.space_group_name_H-M   'P 1'
#
loop_
_entity.id
_entity.type
_entity.pdbx_description
1 polymer ?
#
loop_
_entity_poly.entity_id
_entity_poly.type
_entity_poly.pdbx_seq_one_letter_code
_entity_poly.pdbx_strand_id
1 'polypeptide(L)'
;MKQYNRCPISTCADYTNWPKEVYDGTPNYSFVKQQTGLGTTNGWTRHWDDNAKVPYLTKGSYFLSYDDLQSIEYKANYIKNNQLAGTIVWTVYGDLEFGGTVTNHGVKLKSWSNMSHELIDKVNQVFANTTTNVPPTVSISNPSNNAQFDEGTAITINANAADADGTVTSVKFYVDGTLIATDNSSPYSIQWTNGASGNHNLTAVATDNDGATTTSTGVAVTINGGTQPSDYKILMYVTSWSGNAANYDYSKVTHLNYSFSVPNNDGTVPAPDNATKLQDIVTRAHAAGVKVSLAIGGWLNSSPTNTPFETFSQTATGRANFANACASLIQQYNLDGVDIDWEYPTQTQRWNDLIAAVRQAIGTGKLLTAAVAGGNYFGQGFGSESFVNLDWINIMSYDCSCPTNAPYSYAVEGLDYWTGRGMPINKCVLGVPFYTEDNTPALHTQKAELVKSRGAAGMMAWELANDTDGSQLGAIYDALHGGTGSAPVANANGPYSASSGVAINFSSAGSNDSDGTIVSYSWNFGDSNTSTQANPSHAYAADGTYTVTLTVTDNDGKQEVVQHLL
;
A
#
# COMPACT_ATOMS: atom_id res chain seq x y z
N MET A 1 -36.90 -21.79 -20.13
CA MET A 1 -35.58 -21.40 -19.60
C MET A 1 -34.61 -21.25 -20.75
N LYS A 2 -33.80 -20.19 -20.72
CA LYS A 2 -32.94 -19.72 -21.82
C LYS A 2 -31.92 -20.78 -22.26
N GLN A 3 -31.79 -20.97 -23.58
CA GLN A 3 -30.66 -21.64 -24.21
C GLN A 3 -29.40 -20.79 -23.90
N TYR A 4 -28.56 -21.27 -22.99
CA TYR A 4 -27.21 -20.73 -22.85
C TYR A 4 -26.34 -21.35 -23.96
N ASN A 5 -25.64 -20.48 -24.69
CA ASN A 5 -24.65 -20.83 -25.70
C ASN A 5 -23.71 -21.91 -25.17
N ARG A 6 -23.76 -23.09 -25.79
CA ARG A 6 -22.82 -24.17 -25.53
C ARG A 6 -21.43 -23.75 -26.00
N CYS A 7 -20.45 -24.15 -25.19
CA CYS A 7 -19.02 -24.21 -25.46
C CYS A 7 -18.71 -24.51 -26.95
N PRO A 8 -17.69 -23.89 -27.58
CA PRO A 8 -17.35 -24.07 -29.00
C PRO A 8 -16.75 -25.44 -29.34
N ILE A 9 -16.91 -26.43 -28.46
CA ILE A 9 -16.50 -27.81 -28.72
C ILE A 9 -17.71 -28.50 -29.32
N SER A 10 -17.69 -28.74 -30.64
CA SER A 10 -18.58 -29.74 -31.23
C SER A 10 -18.49 -30.99 -30.36
N THR A 11 -19.61 -31.51 -29.88
CA THR A 11 -19.62 -32.68 -29.00
C THR A 11 -18.74 -33.77 -29.62
N CYS A 12 -17.59 -34.04 -29.00
CA CYS A 12 -16.69 -35.14 -29.35
C CYS A 12 -17.27 -36.48 -28.88
N ALA A 13 -18.58 -36.65 -29.09
CA ALA A 13 -19.25 -37.92 -28.89
C ALA A 13 -18.65 -38.88 -29.92
N ASP A 14 -17.82 -39.79 -29.43
CA ASP A 14 -17.25 -40.87 -30.19
C ASP A 14 -18.37 -41.84 -30.56
N TYR A 15 -19.18 -41.52 -31.58
CA TYR A 15 -20.29 -42.37 -32.00
C TYR A 15 -19.85 -43.75 -32.52
N THR A 16 -18.54 -43.95 -32.69
CA THR A 16 -17.94 -45.26 -32.97
C THR A 16 -17.94 -46.14 -31.72
N ASN A 17 -17.66 -45.56 -30.55
CA ASN A 17 -17.71 -46.25 -29.25
C ASN A 17 -19.05 -46.04 -28.49
N TRP A 18 -19.85 -45.02 -28.84
CA TRP A 18 -21.11 -44.66 -28.18
C TRP A 18 -22.22 -44.38 -29.22
N PRO A 19 -22.81 -45.40 -29.85
CA PRO A 19 -23.84 -45.18 -30.86
C PRO A 19 -25.00 -44.37 -30.29
N LYS A 20 -25.41 -43.32 -31.01
CA LYS A 20 -26.44 -42.35 -30.58
C LYS A 20 -27.76 -43.01 -30.15
N GLU A 21 -28.06 -44.17 -30.71
CA GLU A 21 -29.30 -44.91 -30.54
C GLU A 21 -29.42 -45.62 -29.19
N VAL A 22 -28.32 -45.81 -28.44
CA VAL A 22 -28.35 -46.64 -27.22
C VAL A 22 -28.80 -45.83 -25.99
N TYR A 23 -28.43 -44.54 -25.86
CA TYR A 23 -28.66 -43.76 -24.63
C TYR A 23 -28.84 -42.24 -24.83
N ASP A 24 -29.33 -41.77 -25.99
CA ASP A 24 -29.40 -40.33 -26.34
C ASP A 24 -28.04 -39.59 -26.23
N GLY A 25 -26.95 -40.35 -26.38
CA GLY A 25 -25.58 -39.83 -26.24
C GLY A 25 -25.06 -39.65 -24.81
N THR A 26 -25.80 -40.09 -23.78
CA THR A 26 -25.34 -40.07 -22.37
C THR A 26 -25.25 -41.50 -21.83
N PRO A 27 -24.09 -42.18 -21.95
CA PRO A 27 -23.94 -43.54 -21.47
C PRO A 27 -24.06 -43.63 -19.95
N ASN A 28 -24.64 -44.73 -19.47
CA ASN A 28 -24.68 -45.02 -18.05
C ASN A 28 -23.33 -45.53 -17.53
N TYR A 29 -23.16 -45.58 -16.22
CA TYR A 29 -21.87 -45.87 -15.61
C TYR A 29 -21.37 -47.29 -15.93
N SER A 30 -22.26 -48.28 -15.91
CA SER A 30 -21.93 -49.67 -16.21
C SER A 30 -21.42 -49.82 -17.65
N PHE A 31 -22.04 -49.12 -18.59
CA PHE A 31 -21.61 -49.08 -19.97
C PHE A 31 -20.25 -48.38 -20.11
N VAL A 32 -20.03 -47.25 -19.40
CA VAL A 32 -18.73 -46.58 -19.38
C VAL A 32 -17.63 -47.51 -18.85
N LYS A 33 -17.89 -48.18 -17.73
CA LYS A 33 -16.97 -49.15 -17.12
C LYS A 33 -16.65 -50.30 -18.06
N GLN A 34 -17.64 -50.87 -18.74
CA GLN A 34 -17.45 -51.97 -19.69
C GLN A 34 -16.59 -51.56 -20.89
N GLN A 35 -16.86 -50.40 -21.51
CA GLN A 35 -16.17 -49.98 -22.73
C GLN A 35 -14.76 -49.45 -22.46
N THR A 36 -14.54 -48.80 -21.33
CA THR A 36 -13.29 -48.07 -21.06
C THR A 36 -12.38 -48.76 -20.06
N GLY A 37 -12.87 -49.75 -19.33
CA GLY A 37 -12.17 -50.32 -18.17
C GLY A 37 -11.80 -49.28 -17.12
N LEU A 38 -12.44 -48.12 -17.13
CA LEU A 38 -12.11 -46.94 -16.31
C LEU A 38 -10.62 -46.55 -16.41
N GLY A 39 -10.03 -46.77 -17.58
CA GLY A 39 -8.62 -46.46 -17.86
C GLY A 39 -7.62 -47.54 -17.46
N THR A 40 -8.08 -48.71 -16.99
CA THR A 40 -7.20 -49.85 -16.72
C THR A 40 -7.03 -50.78 -17.93
N THR A 41 -7.96 -50.73 -18.88
CA THR A 41 -7.96 -51.54 -20.11
C THR A 41 -8.43 -50.69 -21.30
N ASN A 42 -8.40 -51.26 -22.51
CA ASN A 42 -8.96 -50.67 -23.74
C ASN A 42 -8.36 -49.32 -24.20
N GLY A 43 -7.18 -48.94 -23.67
CA GLY A 43 -6.37 -47.80 -24.14
C GLY A 43 -6.90 -46.43 -23.75
N TRP A 44 -7.76 -46.34 -22.74
CA TRP A 44 -8.16 -45.08 -22.11
C TRP A 44 -7.21 -44.76 -20.94
N THR A 45 -7.03 -43.47 -20.65
CA THR A 45 -6.25 -43.00 -19.49
C THR A 45 -7.19 -42.26 -18.54
N ARG A 46 -7.21 -42.65 -17.26
CA ARG A 46 -7.98 -41.97 -16.21
C ARG A 46 -7.21 -40.80 -15.64
N HIS A 47 -7.91 -39.70 -15.44
CA HIS A 47 -7.45 -38.48 -14.78
C HIS A 47 -8.46 -38.09 -13.70
N TRP A 48 -8.05 -37.18 -12.82
CA TRP A 48 -8.88 -36.62 -11.75
C TRP A 48 -8.85 -35.10 -11.82
N ASP A 49 -10.02 -34.46 -11.84
CA ASP A 49 -10.15 -33.02 -11.68
C ASP A 49 -10.41 -32.69 -10.21
N ASP A 50 -9.42 -32.06 -9.58
CA ASP A 50 -9.47 -31.83 -8.14
C ASP A 50 -10.35 -30.64 -7.73
N ASN A 51 -10.68 -29.74 -8.67
CA ASN A 51 -11.61 -28.64 -8.44
C ASN A 51 -13.06 -29.13 -8.59
N ALA A 52 -13.34 -29.90 -9.64
CA ALA A 52 -14.67 -30.41 -9.92
C ALA A 52 -15.00 -31.70 -9.14
N LYS A 53 -14.00 -32.35 -8.52
CA LYS A 53 -14.10 -33.61 -7.78
C LYS A 53 -14.77 -34.72 -8.60
N VAL A 54 -14.38 -34.83 -9.88
CA VAL A 54 -14.87 -35.84 -10.82
C VAL A 54 -13.72 -36.45 -11.62
N PRO A 55 -13.81 -37.74 -11.98
CA PRO A 55 -12.88 -38.34 -12.92
C PRO A 55 -13.22 -37.95 -14.36
N TYR A 56 -12.21 -38.07 -15.21
CA TYR A 56 -12.40 -38.08 -16.66
C TYR A 56 -11.42 -39.03 -17.33
N LEU A 57 -11.78 -39.51 -18.52
CA LEU A 57 -11.00 -40.42 -19.34
C LEU A 57 -10.58 -39.72 -20.62
N THR A 58 -9.36 -39.98 -21.08
CA THR A 58 -8.89 -39.54 -22.39
C THR A 58 -8.37 -40.70 -23.24
N LYS A 59 -8.54 -40.59 -24.56
CA LYS A 59 -7.97 -41.52 -25.55
C LYS A 59 -7.77 -40.78 -26.88
N GLY A 60 -6.53 -40.47 -27.23
CA GLY A 60 -6.25 -39.60 -28.37
C GLY A 60 -6.92 -38.23 -28.19
N SER A 61 -7.79 -37.85 -29.12
CA SER A 61 -8.57 -36.59 -29.07
C SER A 61 -9.91 -36.71 -28.33
N TYR A 62 -10.21 -37.86 -27.73
CA TYR A 62 -11.46 -38.09 -27.01
C TYR A 62 -11.34 -37.75 -25.53
N PHE A 63 -12.41 -37.18 -24.97
CA PHE A 63 -12.57 -36.83 -23.56
C PHE A 63 -13.94 -37.32 -23.08
N LEU A 64 -13.97 -37.96 -21.90
CA LEU A 64 -15.20 -38.45 -21.28
C LEU A 64 -15.17 -38.20 -19.77
N SER A 65 -15.99 -37.27 -19.29
CA SER A 65 -16.25 -37.15 -17.85
C SER A 65 -17.36 -38.11 -17.43
N TYR A 66 -17.27 -38.63 -16.22
CA TYR A 66 -18.22 -39.57 -15.63
C TYR A 66 -18.17 -39.48 -14.10
N ASP A 67 -19.10 -40.13 -13.41
CA ASP A 67 -19.04 -40.35 -11.96
C ASP A 67 -18.58 -41.78 -11.67
N ASP A 68 -17.75 -41.95 -10.65
CA ASP A 68 -17.31 -43.26 -10.16
C ASP A 68 -17.46 -43.36 -8.63
N LEU A 69 -16.98 -44.46 -8.05
CA LEU A 69 -17.06 -44.65 -6.61
C LEU A 69 -16.36 -43.54 -5.82
N GLN A 70 -15.25 -42.99 -6.33
CA GLN A 70 -14.49 -41.92 -5.66
C GLN A 70 -15.29 -40.61 -5.67
N SER A 71 -15.79 -40.19 -6.83
CA SER A 71 -16.56 -38.93 -6.91
C SER A 71 -17.89 -39.01 -6.17
N ILE A 72 -18.55 -40.16 -6.19
CA ILE A 72 -19.79 -40.40 -5.44
C ILE A 72 -19.54 -40.36 -3.92
N GLU A 73 -18.44 -40.95 -3.44
CA GLU A 73 -18.05 -40.88 -2.03
C GLU A 73 -17.81 -39.43 -1.58
N TYR A 74 -17.06 -38.63 -2.36
CA TYR A 74 -16.87 -37.21 -2.08
C TYR A 74 -18.20 -36.44 -2.00
N LYS A 75 -19.09 -36.64 -2.99
CA LYS A 75 -20.38 -35.95 -3.03
C LYS A 75 -21.29 -36.35 -1.86
N ALA A 76 -21.31 -37.63 -1.49
CA ALA A 76 -22.09 -38.11 -0.35
C ALA A 76 -21.53 -37.57 0.98
N ASN A 77 -20.21 -37.57 1.15
CA ASN A 77 -19.55 -36.97 2.31
C ASN A 77 -19.82 -35.46 2.39
N TYR A 78 -19.81 -34.75 1.27
CA TYR A 78 -20.16 -33.33 1.24
C TYR A 78 -21.57 -33.08 1.80
N ILE A 79 -22.56 -33.86 1.37
CA ILE A 79 -23.95 -33.76 1.86
C ILE A 79 -24.00 -34.02 3.37
N LYS A 80 -23.34 -35.08 3.82
CA LYS A 80 -23.28 -35.47 5.23
C LYS A 80 -22.60 -34.40 6.09
N ASN A 81 -21.42 -33.95 5.69
CA ASN A 81 -20.59 -32.99 6.42
C ASN A 81 -21.24 -31.61 6.49
N ASN A 82 -22.03 -31.24 5.47
CA ASN A 82 -22.79 -29.98 5.43
C ASN A 82 -24.23 -30.11 5.94
N GLN A 83 -24.60 -31.26 6.53
CA GLN A 83 -25.95 -31.51 7.07
C GLN A 83 -27.08 -31.23 6.08
N LEU A 84 -26.83 -31.49 4.79
CA LEU A 84 -27.83 -31.33 3.74
C LEU A 84 -28.85 -32.47 3.81
N ALA A 85 -30.10 -32.19 3.45
CA ALA A 85 -31.21 -33.14 3.61
C ALA A 85 -31.10 -34.41 2.74
N GLY A 86 -30.26 -34.41 1.71
CA GLY A 86 -30.01 -35.58 0.86
C GLY A 86 -29.50 -35.24 -0.54
N THR A 87 -29.47 -36.24 -1.41
CA THR A 87 -29.16 -36.12 -2.84
C THR A 87 -30.33 -36.59 -3.70
N ILE A 88 -30.37 -36.13 -4.95
CA ILE A 88 -31.28 -36.63 -5.97
C ILE A 88 -30.46 -37.31 -7.05
N VAL A 89 -30.79 -38.56 -7.36
CA VAL A 89 -30.28 -39.25 -8.55
C VAL A 89 -31.29 -39.04 -9.69
N TRP A 90 -30.89 -38.29 -10.71
CA TRP A 90 -31.77 -37.89 -11.81
C TRP A 90 -32.26 -39.08 -12.66
N THR A 91 -31.41 -40.07 -12.90
CA THR A 91 -31.76 -41.32 -13.58
C THR A 91 -30.80 -42.44 -13.20
N VAL A 92 -31.31 -43.67 -13.23
CA VAL A 92 -30.61 -44.92 -12.90
C VAL A 92 -30.87 -45.99 -13.97
N TYR A 93 -31.43 -45.58 -15.10
CA TYR A 93 -31.86 -46.47 -16.17
C TYR A 93 -30.66 -47.21 -16.78
N GLY A 94 -30.72 -48.54 -16.76
CA GLY A 94 -29.71 -49.43 -17.31
C GLY A 94 -28.50 -49.71 -16.41
N ASP A 95 -28.40 -49.05 -15.24
CA ASP A 95 -27.37 -49.33 -14.22
C ASP A 95 -27.91 -50.18 -13.07
N LEU A 96 -29.19 -50.01 -12.71
CA LEU A 96 -29.78 -50.75 -11.61
C LEU A 96 -30.02 -52.23 -11.93
N GLU A 97 -29.57 -53.09 -11.02
CA GLU A 97 -29.99 -54.48 -10.97
C GLU A 97 -31.24 -54.60 -10.09
N PHE A 98 -32.35 -55.02 -10.70
CA PHE A 98 -33.63 -55.19 -10.03
C PHE A 98 -33.84 -56.65 -9.64
N GLY A 99 -34.18 -56.89 -8.36
CA GLY A 99 -34.44 -58.23 -7.84
C GLY A 99 -35.53 -58.27 -6.77
N GLY A 100 -35.79 -59.48 -6.26
CA GLY A 100 -36.77 -59.69 -5.19
C GLY A 100 -38.22 -59.50 -5.63
N THR A 101 -39.08 -59.13 -4.67
CA THR A 101 -40.52 -58.96 -4.88
C THR A 101 -40.84 -57.57 -5.39
N VAL A 102 -41.70 -57.49 -6.42
CA VAL A 102 -42.22 -56.22 -6.96
C VAL A 102 -43.57 -55.91 -6.34
N THR A 103 -43.71 -54.74 -5.74
CA THR A 103 -44.99 -54.19 -5.30
C THR A 103 -45.40 -53.07 -6.26
N ASN A 104 -46.60 -53.16 -6.83
CA ASN A 104 -47.16 -52.11 -7.69
C ASN A 104 -47.95 -51.12 -6.83
N HIS A 105 -47.66 -49.83 -6.99
CA HIS A 105 -48.37 -48.71 -6.35
C HIS A 105 -49.15 -47.97 -7.43
N GLY A 106 -50.30 -48.53 -7.82
CA GLY A 106 -51.04 -48.10 -8.99
C GLY A 106 -50.39 -48.55 -10.31
N VAL A 107 -50.63 -47.83 -11.40
CA VAL A 107 -50.22 -48.25 -12.76
C VAL A 107 -48.82 -47.80 -13.17
N LYS A 108 -48.21 -46.86 -12.45
CA LYS A 108 -46.93 -46.24 -12.84
C LYS A 108 -45.80 -46.41 -11.83
N LEU A 109 -46.11 -46.56 -10.54
CA LEU A 109 -45.10 -46.66 -9.49
C LEU A 109 -44.90 -48.11 -9.08
N LYS A 110 -43.64 -48.52 -8.95
CA LYS A 110 -43.24 -49.87 -8.54
C LYS A 110 -42.14 -49.76 -7.50
N SER A 111 -42.15 -50.64 -6.51
CA SER A 111 -41.05 -50.80 -5.55
C SER A 111 -40.54 -52.23 -5.60
N TRP A 112 -39.22 -52.39 -5.67
CA TRP A 112 -38.54 -53.68 -5.61
C TRP A 112 -37.96 -53.88 -4.22
N SER A 113 -38.09 -55.09 -3.67
CA SER A 113 -37.54 -55.42 -2.35
C SER A 113 -36.02 -55.59 -2.36
N ASN A 114 -35.41 -55.74 -3.54
CA ASN A 114 -33.97 -55.76 -3.69
C ASN A 114 -33.57 -54.95 -4.94
N MET A 115 -32.71 -53.96 -4.75
CA MET A 115 -32.12 -53.17 -5.82
C MET A 115 -30.66 -52.92 -5.45
N SER A 116 -29.74 -53.15 -6.37
CA SER A 116 -28.30 -52.94 -6.15
C SER A 116 -27.65 -52.23 -7.33
N HIS A 117 -26.70 -51.36 -7.01
CA HIS A 117 -25.75 -50.78 -7.95
C HIS A 117 -24.60 -50.17 -7.16
N GLU A 118 -23.36 -50.37 -7.60
CA GLU A 118 -22.18 -50.01 -6.81
C GLU A 118 -22.10 -48.52 -6.44
N LEU A 119 -22.55 -47.61 -7.32
CA LEU A 119 -22.60 -46.18 -6.98
C LEU A 119 -23.65 -45.88 -5.90
N ILE A 120 -24.81 -46.55 -5.92
CA ILE A 120 -25.87 -46.35 -4.92
C ILE A 120 -25.47 -46.97 -3.59
N ASP A 121 -24.85 -48.15 -3.64
CA ASP A 121 -24.34 -48.83 -2.45
C ASP A 121 -23.27 -48.01 -1.75
N LYS A 122 -22.42 -47.31 -2.51
CA LYS A 122 -21.45 -46.35 -1.96
C LYS A 122 -22.14 -45.16 -1.26
N VAL A 123 -23.20 -44.60 -1.86
CA VAL A 123 -24.00 -43.55 -1.20
C VAL A 123 -24.59 -44.06 0.12
N ASN A 124 -25.19 -45.25 0.12
CA ASN A 124 -25.76 -45.88 1.30
C ASN A 124 -24.67 -46.16 2.36
N GLN A 125 -23.49 -46.63 1.95
CA GLN A 125 -22.36 -46.88 2.83
C GLN A 125 -21.94 -45.60 3.57
N VAL A 126 -21.81 -44.47 2.85
CA VAL A 126 -21.41 -43.19 3.44
C VAL A 126 -22.43 -42.69 4.47
N PHE A 127 -23.72 -42.80 4.15
CA PHE A 127 -24.79 -42.38 5.05
C PHE A 127 -25.02 -43.35 6.22
N ALA A 128 -24.70 -44.64 6.06
CA ALA A 128 -24.77 -45.63 7.13
C ALA A 128 -23.58 -45.54 8.09
N ASN A 129 -22.43 -45.03 7.63
CA ASN A 129 -21.25 -44.86 8.47
C ASN A 129 -21.48 -43.71 9.47
N THR A 130 -21.30 -43.93 10.77
CA THR A 130 -21.62 -42.93 11.81
C THR A 130 -20.50 -41.96 12.14
N THR A 131 -19.32 -42.10 11.53
CA THR A 131 -18.22 -41.14 11.68
C THR A 131 -18.55 -39.87 10.89
N THR A 132 -18.94 -38.83 11.60
CA THR A 132 -19.12 -37.48 11.06
C THR A 132 -17.77 -36.80 11.07
N ASN A 133 -17.40 -36.14 9.97
CA ASN A 133 -16.15 -35.38 9.89
C ASN A 133 -16.12 -34.33 10.99
N VAL A 134 -15.05 -34.28 11.77
CA VAL A 134 -14.83 -33.28 12.80
C VAL A 134 -14.00 -32.15 12.19
N PRO A 135 -14.50 -30.91 12.10
CA PRO A 135 -13.73 -29.81 11.54
C PRO A 135 -12.38 -29.60 12.27
N PRO A 136 -11.34 -29.12 11.57
CA PRO A 136 -10.03 -28.95 12.15
C PRO A 136 -10.03 -27.89 13.24
N THR A 137 -9.01 -27.88 14.08
CA THR A 137 -8.70 -26.77 15.00
C THR A 137 -7.69 -25.83 14.35
N VAL A 138 -7.78 -24.51 14.64
CA VAL A 138 -6.78 -23.53 14.20
C VAL A 138 -6.67 -22.35 15.16
N SER A 139 -5.44 -21.91 15.40
CA SER A 139 -5.12 -20.71 16.18
C SER A 139 -3.86 -20.03 15.64
N ILE A 140 -3.85 -18.70 15.58
CA ILE A 140 -2.61 -17.94 15.33
C ILE A 140 -1.71 -18.05 16.56
N SER A 141 -0.48 -18.51 16.37
CA SER A 141 0.53 -18.72 17.42
C SER A 141 1.59 -17.61 17.46
N ASN A 142 1.72 -16.85 16.38
CA ASN A 142 2.48 -15.60 16.30
C ASN A 142 1.84 -14.71 15.22
N PRO A 143 1.73 -13.39 15.42
CA PRO A 143 2.12 -12.62 16.60
C PRO A 143 1.20 -12.82 17.81
N SER A 144 1.60 -12.32 18.97
CA SER A 144 0.76 -12.31 20.18
C SER A 144 -0.38 -11.29 20.05
N ASN A 145 -1.49 -11.51 20.76
CA ASN A 145 -2.59 -10.54 20.78
C ASN A 145 -2.13 -9.18 21.36
N ASN A 146 -2.51 -8.10 20.69
CA ASN A 146 -2.07 -6.72 20.92
C ASN A 146 -0.57 -6.49 20.71
N ALA A 147 0.11 -7.34 19.93
CA ALA A 147 1.49 -7.07 19.54
C ALA A 147 1.57 -5.77 18.74
N GLN A 148 2.65 -5.02 18.97
CA GLN A 148 2.91 -3.76 18.30
C GLN A 148 4.09 -3.89 17.36
N PHE A 149 3.96 -3.29 16.18
CA PHE A 149 4.98 -3.28 15.14
C PHE A 149 5.12 -1.87 14.59
N ASP A 150 6.30 -1.55 14.06
CA ASP A 150 6.48 -0.30 13.32
C ASP A 150 6.11 -0.51 11.84
N GLU A 151 5.46 0.48 11.24
CA GLU A 151 5.09 0.47 9.83
C GLU A 151 6.29 0.17 8.92
N GLY A 152 6.11 -0.75 7.97
CA GLY A 152 7.19 -1.26 7.11
C GLY A 152 7.97 -2.46 7.69
N THR A 153 7.72 -2.85 8.95
CA THR A 153 8.27 -4.10 9.50
C THR A 153 7.55 -5.30 8.88
N ALA A 154 8.30 -6.31 8.43
CA ALA A 154 7.73 -7.58 8.01
C ALA A 154 7.23 -8.35 9.24
N ILE A 155 5.94 -8.72 9.26
CA ILE A 155 5.30 -9.42 10.37
C ILE A 155 5.15 -10.90 10.01
N THR A 156 5.87 -11.76 10.72
CA THR A 156 5.70 -13.23 10.61
C THR A 156 4.38 -13.65 11.25
N ILE A 157 3.50 -14.32 10.50
CA ILE A 157 2.25 -14.89 11.04
C ILE A 157 2.34 -16.41 11.01
N ASN A 158 2.35 -17.04 12.18
CA ASN A 158 2.35 -18.49 12.36
C ASN A 158 0.97 -18.96 12.82
N ALA A 159 0.54 -20.13 12.35
CA ALA A 159 -0.67 -20.78 12.83
C ALA A 159 -0.42 -22.23 13.24
N ASN A 160 -1.04 -22.63 14.35
CA ASN A 160 -1.15 -24.03 14.74
C ASN A 160 -2.51 -24.53 14.27
N ALA A 161 -2.51 -25.55 13.40
CA ALA A 161 -3.72 -26.23 12.97
C ALA A 161 -3.55 -27.75 13.11
N ALA A 162 -4.61 -28.42 13.55
CA ALA A 162 -4.61 -29.87 13.75
C ALA A 162 -6.02 -30.41 13.53
N ASP A 163 -6.11 -31.63 13.02
CA ASP A 163 -7.37 -32.29 12.71
C ASP A 163 -7.46 -33.62 13.48
N ALA A 164 -8.63 -33.91 14.06
CA ALA A 164 -8.76 -34.99 15.06
C ALA A 164 -8.99 -36.36 14.42
N ASP A 165 -9.65 -36.39 13.27
CA ASP A 165 -10.00 -37.57 12.50
C ASP A 165 -9.33 -37.61 11.11
N GLY A 166 -8.47 -36.64 10.79
CA GLY A 166 -7.75 -36.57 9.52
C GLY A 166 -6.51 -35.68 9.53
N THR A 167 -6.33 -34.92 8.44
CA THR A 167 -5.18 -34.06 8.17
C THR A 167 -5.63 -32.70 7.67
N VAL A 168 -4.93 -31.63 8.09
CA VAL A 168 -5.14 -30.28 7.57
C VAL A 168 -4.48 -30.13 6.20
N THR A 169 -5.27 -29.80 5.18
CA THR A 169 -4.81 -29.63 3.79
C THR A 169 -4.32 -28.22 3.50
N SER A 170 -4.86 -27.19 4.17
CA SER A 170 -4.41 -25.80 3.99
C SER A 170 -4.77 -24.91 5.17
N VAL A 171 -4.00 -23.83 5.35
CA VAL A 171 -4.29 -22.70 6.24
C VAL A 171 -4.25 -21.40 5.44
N LYS A 172 -5.36 -20.68 5.40
CA LYS A 172 -5.49 -19.35 4.79
C LYS A 172 -5.36 -18.27 5.85
N PHE A 173 -4.54 -17.25 5.60
CA PHE A 173 -4.31 -16.13 6.52
C PHE A 173 -5.01 -14.87 6.01
N TYR A 174 -5.63 -14.11 6.91
CA TYR A 174 -6.39 -12.91 6.61
C TYR A 174 -5.99 -11.75 7.51
N VAL A 175 -6.06 -10.54 6.95
CA VAL A 175 -5.93 -9.26 7.64
C VAL A 175 -7.21 -8.47 7.37
N ASP A 176 -7.94 -8.07 8.42
CA ASP A 176 -9.19 -7.31 8.31
C ASP A 176 -10.20 -7.93 7.34
N GLY A 177 -10.26 -9.27 7.34
CA GLY A 177 -11.13 -10.06 6.45
C GLY A 177 -10.62 -10.22 5.01
N THR A 178 -9.49 -9.62 4.64
CA THR A 178 -8.85 -9.77 3.34
C THR A 178 -7.83 -10.90 3.36
N LEU A 179 -7.95 -11.85 2.42
CA LEU A 179 -6.99 -12.96 2.28
C LEU A 179 -5.62 -12.42 1.87
N ILE A 180 -4.58 -12.70 2.66
CA ILE A 180 -3.20 -12.31 2.36
C ILE A 180 -2.37 -13.45 1.78
N ALA A 181 -2.55 -14.68 2.25
CA ALA A 181 -1.79 -15.83 1.79
C ALA A 181 -2.47 -17.16 2.13
N THR A 182 -2.07 -18.24 1.44
CA THR A 182 -2.43 -19.62 1.76
C THR A 182 -1.16 -20.44 1.91
N ASP A 183 -1.06 -21.23 2.98
CA ASP A 183 0.02 -22.19 3.21
C ASP A 183 -0.57 -23.61 3.26
N ASN A 184 0.04 -24.53 2.52
CA ASN A 184 -0.42 -25.91 2.36
C ASN A 184 0.48 -26.93 3.09
N SER A 185 1.50 -26.47 3.82
CA SER A 185 2.45 -27.33 4.52
C SER A 185 2.71 -26.88 5.95
N SER A 186 2.63 -27.80 6.90
CA SER A 186 3.01 -27.54 8.31
C SER A 186 4.55 -27.55 8.47
N PRO A 187 5.15 -26.64 9.26
CA PRO A 187 4.51 -25.60 10.07
C PRO A 187 3.99 -24.42 9.23
N TYR A 188 2.74 -24.02 9.48
CA TYR A 188 2.07 -22.98 8.69
C TYR A 188 2.57 -21.58 9.06
N SER A 189 3.17 -20.89 8.10
CA SER A 189 3.83 -19.61 8.33
C SER A 189 3.82 -18.73 7.08
N ILE A 190 3.47 -17.47 7.23
CA ILE A 190 3.55 -16.46 6.17
C ILE A 190 4.27 -15.20 6.65
N GLN A 191 4.74 -14.40 5.70
CA GLN A 191 5.22 -13.04 5.94
C GLN A 191 4.17 -12.05 5.45
N TRP A 192 3.68 -11.21 6.35
CA TRP A 192 2.86 -10.07 5.99
C TRP A 192 3.73 -8.82 5.95
N THR A 193 3.96 -8.30 4.75
CA THR A 193 4.66 -7.04 4.52
C THR A 193 3.63 -5.95 4.17
N ASN A 194 3.91 -4.71 4.57
CA ASN A 194 3.14 -3.52 4.18
C ASN A 194 1.77 -3.38 4.87
N GLY A 195 1.68 -3.77 6.13
CA GLY A 195 0.53 -3.36 6.92
C GLY A 195 0.55 -1.84 7.11
N ALA A 196 -0.58 -1.20 6.81
CA ALA A 196 -0.74 0.24 7.01
C ALA A 196 -0.69 0.58 8.50
N SER A 197 -0.41 1.82 8.86
CA SER A 197 -0.60 2.25 10.24
C SER A 197 -2.04 2.07 10.71
N GLY A 198 -2.19 1.68 11.99
CA GLY A 198 -3.47 1.45 12.63
C GLY A 198 -3.61 0.09 13.29
N ASN A 199 -4.83 -0.19 13.74
CA ASN A 199 -5.17 -1.48 14.35
C ASN A 199 -5.66 -2.44 13.28
N HIS A 200 -5.09 -3.64 13.26
CA HIS A 200 -5.44 -4.71 12.35
C HIS A 200 -5.86 -5.95 13.10
N ASN A 201 -6.78 -6.71 12.51
CA ASN A 201 -7.22 -7.99 13.04
C ASN A 201 -6.76 -9.14 12.13
N LEU A 202 -5.96 -10.05 12.70
CA LEU A 202 -5.43 -11.22 12.01
C LEU A 202 -6.32 -12.43 12.29
N THR A 203 -6.67 -13.20 11.26
CA THR A 203 -7.39 -14.48 11.41
C THR A 203 -6.82 -15.54 10.47
N ALA A 204 -6.96 -16.81 10.84
CA ALA A 204 -6.57 -17.95 10.01
C ALA A 204 -7.76 -18.91 9.80
N VAL A 205 -7.84 -19.55 8.63
CA VAL A 205 -8.86 -20.55 8.30
C VAL A 205 -8.18 -21.85 7.90
N ALA A 206 -8.36 -22.91 8.68
CA ALA A 206 -7.86 -24.25 8.35
C ALA A 206 -8.92 -25.07 7.61
N THR A 207 -8.50 -25.87 6.64
CA THR A 207 -9.34 -26.83 5.89
C THR A 207 -8.76 -28.23 6.05
N ASP A 208 -9.60 -29.24 6.33
CA ASP A 208 -9.19 -30.65 6.44
C ASP A 208 -9.20 -31.39 5.08
N ASN A 209 -8.95 -32.70 5.08
CA ASN A 209 -9.00 -33.56 3.88
C ASN A 209 -10.41 -33.87 3.37
N ASP A 210 -11.43 -33.64 4.19
CA ASP A 210 -12.84 -33.89 3.89
C ASP A 210 -13.61 -32.59 3.60
N GLY A 211 -12.90 -31.47 3.55
CA GLY A 211 -13.35 -30.14 3.16
C GLY A 211 -14.02 -29.32 4.26
N ALA A 212 -14.06 -29.79 5.52
CA ALA A 212 -14.57 -28.93 6.59
C ALA A 212 -13.54 -27.88 6.99
N THR A 213 -14.04 -26.76 7.51
CA THR A 213 -13.24 -25.58 7.81
C THR A 213 -13.53 -25.02 9.19
N THR A 214 -12.51 -24.43 9.79
CA THR A 214 -12.61 -23.69 11.05
C THR A 214 -11.85 -22.39 10.92
N THR A 215 -12.43 -21.30 11.46
CA THR A 215 -11.78 -19.99 11.54
C THR A 215 -11.25 -19.76 12.95
N SER A 216 -10.03 -19.25 13.07
CA SER A 216 -9.43 -18.92 14.37
C SER A 216 -10.12 -17.73 15.03
N THR A 217 -9.89 -17.56 16.33
CA THR A 217 -10.12 -16.24 16.96
C THR A 217 -9.24 -15.18 16.32
N GLY A 218 -9.69 -13.92 16.37
CA GLY A 218 -8.91 -12.76 15.93
C GLY A 218 -7.73 -12.48 16.85
N VAL A 219 -6.58 -12.15 16.26
CA VAL A 219 -5.41 -11.60 16.94
C VAL A 219 -5.27 -10.14 16.51
N ALA A 220 -5.50 -9.22 17.43
CA ALA A 220 -5.30 -7.80 17.19
C ALA A 220 -3.81 -7.48 17.18
N VAL A 221 -3.37 -6.67 16.24
CA VAL A 221 -2.04 -6.08 16.20
C VAL A 221 -2.16 -4.59 15.91
N THR A 222 -1.23 -3.80 16.45
CA THR A 222 -1.14 -2.38 16.14
C THR A 222 0.11 -2.16 15.32
N ILE A 223 -0.06 -1.59 14.14
CA ILE A 223 1.04 -1.05 13.36
C ILE A 223 1.12 0.43 13.72
N ASN A 224 2.15 0.77 14.48
CA ASN A 224 2.48 2.15 14.76
C ASN A 224 2.87 2.79 13.45
N GLY A 225 2.12 3.81 13.02
CA GLY A 225 2.57 4.66 11.94
C GLY A 225 3.93 5.22 12.27
N GLY A 226 4.75 5.46 11.25
CA GLY A 226 5.97 6.23 11.45
C GLY A 226 5.63 7.47 12.27
N THR A 227 6.38 7.73 13.35
CA THR A 227 6.28 8.99 14.08
C THR A 227 6.20 10.10 13.04
N GLN A 228 5.15 10.94 13.11
CA GLN A 228 5.04 12.13 12.25
C GLN A 228 6.42 12.79 12.26
N PRO A 229 7.06 13.03 11.09
CA PRO A 229 8.34 13.68 11.07
C PRO A 229 8.25 14.93 11.94
N SER A 230 9.12 15.06 12.94
CA SER A 230 9.11 16.24 13.81
C SER A 230 9.29 17.55 13.03
N ASP A 231 9.77 17.43 11.78
CA ASP A 231 9.71 18.44 10.71
C ASP A 231 9.43 17.73 9.37
N TYR A 232 8.44 18.19 8.59
CA TYR A 232 8.19 17.68 7.25
C TYR A 232 9.26 18.15 6.27
N LYS A 233 9.60 17.30 5.29
CA LYS A 233 10.46 17.73 4.19
C LYS A 233 9.66 18.62 3.24
N ILE A 234 10.14 19.84 3.04
CA ILE A 234 9.78 20.68 1.91
C ILE A 234 10.99 20.76 1.00
N LEU A 235 10.95 19.99 -0.10
CA LEU A 235 12.03 19.83 -1.07
C LEU A 235 11.68 20.57 -2.37
N MET A 236 12.58 21.41 -2.88
CA MET A 236 12.36 22.09 -4.16
C MET A 236 13.43 21.75 -5.18
N TYR A 237 13.02 21.42 -6.40
CA TYR A 237 13.94 21.34 -7.54
C TYR A 237 14.22 22.75 -8.07
N VAL A 238 15.50 23.08 -8.19
CA VAL A 238 16.00 24.36 -8.71
C VAL A 238 16.89 24.08 -9.92
N THR A 239 16.54 24.64 -11.07
CA THR A 239 17.20 24.33 -12.33
C THR A 239 18.42 25.22 -12.57
N SER A 240 19.34 24.76 -13.41
CA SER A 240 20.54 25.52 -13.81
C SER A 240 20.22 26.69 -14.75
N TRP A 241 19.08 26.61 -15.46
CA TRP A 241 18.68 27.54 -16.53
C TRP A 241 17.64 28.59 -16.13
N SER A 242 16.83 28.38 -15.08
CA SER A 242 15.76 29.32 -14.69
C SER A 242 15.85 29.75 -13.22
N GLY A 243 15.37 30.96 -12.91
CA GLY A 243 15.36 31.50 -11.54
C GLY A 243 16.69 32.08 -11.05
N ASN A 244 16.60 32.96 -10.05
CA ASN A 244 17.72 33.64 -9.42
C ASN A 244 17.83 33.18 -7.96
N ALA A 245 19.01 32.69 -7.55
CA ALA A 245 19.27 32.19 -6.21
C ALA A 245 18.96 33.22 -5.11
N ALA A 246 19.12 34.52 -5.40
CA ALA A 246 18.81 35.58 -4.45
C ALA A 246 17.31 35.76 -4.16
N ASN A 247 16.42 35.22 -5.01
CA ASN A 247 14.98 35.42 -4.91
C ASN A 247 14.25 34.26 -4.22
N TYR A 248 14.91 33.15 -3.93
CA TYR A 248 14.27 32.00 -3.28
C TYR A 248 14.02 32.26 -1.81
N ASP A 249 12.85 31.86 -1.31
CA ASP A 249 12.51 31.92 0.11
C ASP A 249 13.07 30.68 0.83
N TYR A 250 14.33 30.79 1.26
CA TYR A 250 15.01 29.73 1.99
C TYR A 250 14.38 29.42 3.36
N SER A 251 13.53 30.31 3.91
CA SER A 251 12.89 30.07 5.20
C SER A 251 11.74 29.05 5.12
N LYS A 252 11.24 28.80 3.92
CA LYS A 252 10.09 27.91 3.67
C LYS A 252 10.45 26.56 3.08
N VAL A 253 11.75 26.29 2.88
CA VAL A 253 12.24 25.03 2.33
C VAL A 253 13.19 24.37 3.32
N THR A 254 13.22 23.05 3.29
CA THR A 254 14.14 22.25 4.12
C THR A 254 15.28 21.68 3.28
N HIS A 255 15.01 21.40 2.01
CA HIS A 255 15.94 20.77 1.08
C HIS A 255 15.81 21.41 -0.31
N LEU A 256 16.91 21.45 -1.04
CA LEU A 256 16.96 21.83 -2.46
C LEU A 256 17.68 20.74 -3.26
N ASN A 257 17.09 20.35 -4.39
CA ASN A 257 17.73 19.53 -5.41
C ASN A 257 18.13 20.44 -6.57
N TYR A 258 19.44 20.59 -6.81
CA TYR A 258 19.94 21.36 -7.95
C TYR A 258 20.01 20.51 -9.21
N SER A 259 19.33 20.95 -10.26
CA SER A 259 19.16 20.22 -11.52
C SER A 259 19.90 20.91 -12.66
N PHE A 260 20.74 20.25 -13.46
CA PHE A 260 21.19 18.87 -13.35
C PHE A 260 22.69 18.78 -13.63
N SER A 261 23.27 17.66 -13.22
CA SER A 261 24.41 17.06 -13.92
C SER A 261 23.93 15.83 -14.70
N VAL A 262 24.40 15.65 -15.94
CA VAL A 262 24.02 14.50 -16.78
C VAL A 262 25.19 13.52 -16.89
N PRO A 263 25.05 12.24 -16.50
CA PRO A 263 26.14 11.27 -16.57
C PRO A 263 26.52 10.91 -18.01
N ASN A 264 27.77 10.54 -18.21
CA ASN A 264 28.25 9.94 -19.45
C ASN A 264 28.01 8.42 -19.47
N ASN A 265 28.14 7.81 -20.66
CA ASN A 265 27.94 6.36 -20.87
C ASN A 265 28.95 5.47 -20.12
N ASP A 266 30.03 6.03 -19.58
CA ASP A 266 31.04 5.32 -18.78
C ASP A 266 30.84 5.50 -17.26
N GLY A 267 29.78 6.21 -16.85
CA GLY A 267 29.45 6.51 -15.46
C GLY A 267 30.13 7.76 -14.91
N THR A 268 31.04 8.42 -15.64
CA THR A 268 31.56 9.72 -15.18
C THR A 268 30.46 10.78 -15.20
N VAL A 269 30.52 11.72 -14.25
CA VAL A 269 29.53 12.80 -14.14
C VAL A 269 30.25 14.15 -14.27
N PRO A 270 29.97 14.97 -15.30
CA PRO A 270 30.54 16.29 -15.44
C PRO A 270 29.99 17.26 -14.41
N ALA A 271 30.69 18.40 -14.25
CA ALA A 271 30.19 19.53 -13.48
C ALA A 271 28.81 19.99 -13.99
N PRO A 272 27.93 20.48 -13.11
CA PRO A 272 26.63 20.97 -13.53
C PRO A 272 26.76 22.21 -14.42
N ASP A 273 25.83 22.37 -15.37
CA ASP A 273 25.88 23.38 -16.43
C ASP A 273 26.08 24.82 -15.94
N ASN A 274 25.62 25.11 -14.72
CA ASN A 274 25.80 26.42 -14.08
C ASN A 274 26.33 26.25 -12.64
N ALA A 275 27.61 25.88 -12.53
CA ALA A 275 28.27 25.63 -11.26
C ALA A 275 28.34 26.88 -10.35
N THR A 276 28.41 28.08 -10.92
CA THR A 276 28.43 29.34 -10.16
C THR A 276 27.11 29.56 -9.41
N LYS A 277 25.97 29.33 -10.07
CA LYS A 277 24.65 29.42 -9.43
C LYS A 277 24.49 28.35 -8.34
N LEU A 278 24.98 27.12 -8.57
CA LEU A 278 24.98 26.09 -7.54
C LEU A 278 25.73 26.57 -6.28
N GLN A 279 26.94 27.13 -6.43
CA GLN A 279 27.71 27.62 -5.28
C GLN A 279 27.03 28.78 -4.52
N ASP A 280 26.35 29.68 -5.23
CA ASP A 280 25.54 30.74 -4.60
C ASP A 280 24.37 30.14 -3.81
N ILE A 281 23.67 29.15 -4.39
CA ILE A 281 22.58 28.43 -3.72
C ILE A 281 23.08 27.70 -2.48
N VAL A 282 24.18 26.95 -2.57
CA VAL A 282 24.76 26.23 -1.42
C VAL A 282 25.08 27.21 -0.30
N THR A 283 25.70 28.33 -0.62
CA THR A 283 26.05 29.36 0.38
C THR A 283 24.82 29.90 1.11
N ARG A 284 23.77 30.28 0.37
CA ARG A 284 22.54 30.85 0.93
C ARG A 284 21.71 29.82 1.69
N ALA A 285 21.56 28.63 1.12
CA ALA A 285 20.82 27.53 1.72
C ALA A 285 21.45 27.12 3.05
N HIS A 286 22.77 26.91 3.08
CA HIS A 286 23.48 26.54 4.31
C HIS A 286 23.40 27.64 5.38
N ALA A 287 23.46 28.92 4.99
CA ALA A 287 23.26 30.03 5.92
C ALA A 287 21.84 30.04 6.54
N ALA A 288 20.85 29.49 5.84
CA ALA A 288 19.48 29.32 6.32
C ALA A 288 19.21 27.93 6.94
N GLY A 289 20.22 27.06 7.06
CA GLY A 289 20.05 25.70 7.59
C GLY A 289 19.44 24.69 6.60
N VAL A 290 19.24 25.08 5.34
CA VAL A 290 18.65 24.28 4.27
C VAL A 290 19.69 23.34 3.64
N LYS A 291 19.31 22.10 3.38
CA LYS A 291 20.17 21.08 2.78
C LYS A 291 20.17 21.16 1.26
N VAL A 292 21.32 20.92 0.64
CA VAL A 292 21.44 20.96 -0.84
C VAL A 292 22.02 19.66 -1.37
N SER A 293 21.30 19.02 -2.27
CA SER A 293 21.76 17.89 -3.06
C SER A 293 21.86 18.26 -4.54
N LEU A 294 22.74 17.57 -5.27
CA LEU A 294 22.78 17.65 -6.72
C LEU A 294 21.92 16.54 -7.31
N ALA A 295 20.94 16.89 -8.12
CA ALA A 295 20.18 15.94 -8.93
C ALA A 295 21.00 15.55 -10.16
N ILE A 296 21.19 14.25 -10.35
CA ILE A 296 21.97 13.69 -11.44
C ILE A 296 21.04 12.89 -12.35
N GLY A 297 20.89 13.32 -13.60
CA GLY A 297 19.97 12.72 -14.56
C GLY A 297 18.92 13.69 -15.09
N GLY A 298 17.65 13.35 -14.83
CA GLY A 298 16.45 13.99 -15.38
C GLY A 298 16.04 13.40 -16.73
N TRP A 299 14.97 13.94 -17.31
CA TRP A 299 14.52 13.58 -18.66
C TRP A 299 15.55 13.97 -19.75
N LEU A 300 16.04 12.99 -20.51
CA LEU A 300 17.00 13.19 -21.60
C LEU A 300 16.36 12.92 -22.96
N ASN A 301 16.97 13.41 -24.04
CA ASN A 301 16.54 13.10 -25.41
C ASN A 301 16.52 11.59 -25.72
N SER A 302 17.27 10.79 -24.95
CA SER A 302 17.33 9.35 -25.07
C SER A 302 16.47 8.61 -24.04
N SER A 303 15.75 9.32 -23.18
CA SER A 303 14.76 8.74 -22.27
C SER A 303 13.52 8.23 -23.02
N PRO A 304 12.79 7.24 -22.47
CA PRO A 304 13.15 6.48 -21.27
C PRO A 304 14.05 5.26 -21.58
N THR A 305 14.27 4.89 -22.85
CA THR A 305 14.81 3.57 -23.23
C THR A 305 16.33 3.51 -23.39
N ASN A 306 17.02 4.65 -23.48
CA ASN A 306 18.42 4.67 -23.90
C ASN A 306 19.25 5.76 -23.16
N THR A 307 19.07 5.87 -21.85
CA THR A 307 19.81 6.84 -21.03
C THR A 307 21.26 6.37 -20.76
N PRO A 308 22.19 7.27 -20.40
CA PRO A 308 23.52 6.86 -19.97
C PRO A 308 23.49 5.91 -18.76
N PHE A 309 22.51 6.07 -17.86
CA PHE A 309 22.25 5.14 -16.75
C PHE A 309 22.04 3.70 -17.23
N GLU A 310 21.25 3.49 -18.28
CA GLU A 310 21.03 2.18 -18.87
C GLU A 310 22.33 1.54 -19.39
N THR A 311 23.30 2.35 -19.80
CA THR A 311 24.59 1.90 -20.35
C THR A 311 25.59 1.57 -19.26
N PHE A 312 25.95 2.55 -18.40
CA PHE A 312 27.04 2.34 -17.45
C PHE A 312 26.67 1.39 -16.30
N SER A 313 25.38 1.32 -15.93
CA SER A 313 24.90 0.48 -14.82
C SER A 313 25.09 -1.01 -15.07
N GLN A 314 25.27 -1.43 -16.33
CA GLN A 314 25.50 -2.82 -16.72
C GLN A 314 26.81 -3.39 -16.18
N THR A 315 27.80 -2.54 -15.91
CA THR A 315 29.15 -2.98 -15.51
C THR A 315 29.50 -2.49 -14.11
N ALA A 316 30.23 -3.31 -13.35
CA ALA A 316 30.73 -2.92 -12.04
C ALA A 316 31.62 -1.67 -12.12
N THR A 317 32.45 -1.56 -13.16
CA THR A 317 33.29 -0.38 -13.40
C THR A 317 32.48 0.88 -13.63
N GLY A 318 31.45 0.84 -14.48
CA GLY A 318 30.59 2.00 -14.74
C GLY A 318 29.85 2.47 -13.49
N ARG A 319 29.33 1.53 -12.68
CA ARG A 319 28.72 1.85 -11.38
C ARG A 319 29.72 2.47 -10.41
N ALA A 320 30.95 1.95 -10.34
CA ALA A 320 32.00 2.50 -9.49
C ALA A 320 32.41 3.91 -9.93
N ASN A 321 32.55 4.15 -11.23
CA ASN A 321 32.83 5.49 -11.78
C ASN A 321 31.75 6.49 -11.36
N PHE A 322 30.48 6.11 -11.48
CA PHE A 322 29.35 6.95 -11.10
C PHE A 322 29.31 7.23 -9.60
N ALA A 323 29.48 6.20 -8.77
CA ALA A 323 29.53 6.35 -7.32
C ALA A 323 30.69 7.27 -6.86
N ASN A 324 31.87 7.12 -7.45
CA ASN A 324 33.02 7.98 -7.18
C ASN A 324 32.80 9.42 -7.65
N ALA A 325 32.13 9.61 -8.79
CA ALA A 325 31.77 10.94 -9.29
C ALA A 325 30.78 11.63 -8.34
N CYS A 326 29.77 10.92 -7.84
CA CYS A 326 28.84 11.43 -6.82
C CYS A 326 29.59 11.90 -5.56
N ALA A 327 30.47 11.07 -5.01
CA ALA A 327 31.28 11.42 -3.84
C ALA A 327 32.17 12.66 -4.10
N SER A 328 32.77 12.74 -5.29
CA SER A 328 33.63 13.86 -5.69
C SER A 328 32.85 15.16 -5.82
N LEU A 329 31.67 15.13 -6.45
CA LEU A 329 30.80 16.30 -6.61
C LEU A 329 30.28 16.80 -5.26
N ILE A 330 29.91 15.89 -4.35
CA ILE A 330 29.53 16.24 -2.97
C ILE A 330 30.64 17.04 -2.29
N GLN A 331 31.88 16.56 -2.38
CA GLN A 331 33.02 17.24 -1.78
C GLN A 331 33.33 18.57 -2.47
N GLN A 332 33.34 18.59 -3.81
CA GLN A 332 33.72 19.75 -4.61
C GLN A 332 32.79 20.94 -4.41
N TYR A 333 31.48 20.69 -4.28
CA TYR A 333 30.47 21.75 -4.16
C TYR A 333 29.91 21.90 -2.75
N ASN A 334 30.51 21.24 -1.75
CA ASN A 334 30.04 21.23 -0.36
C ASN A 334 28.55 20.86 -0.25
N LEU A 335 28.14 19.77 -0.90
CA LEU A 335 26.74 19.33 -0.90
C LEU A 335 26.45 18.46 0.32
N ASP A 336 25.17 18.38 0.70
CA ASP A 336 24.66 17.47 1.72
C ASP A 336 24.40 16.07 1.14
N GLY A 337 24.27 15.94 -0.19
CA GLY A 337 24.12 14.65 -0.84
C GLY A 337 23.88 14.72 -2.36
N VAL A 338 23.29 13.65 -2.89
CA VAL A 338 22.90 13.52 -4.29
C VAL A 338 21.49 12.94 -4.41
N ASP A 339 20.80 13.34 -5.47
CA ASP A 339 19.51 12.78 -5.88
C ASP A 339 19.68 12.07 -7.22
N ILE A 340 19.31 10.79 -7.28
CA ILE A 340 19.41 9.98 -8.49
C ILE A 340 18.10 10.11 -9.27
N ASP A 341 18.17 10.81 -10.39
CA ASP A 341 17.01 11.08 -11.24
C ASP A 341 17.13 10.27 -12.55
N TRP A 342 17.05 8.95 -12.41
CA TRP A 342 17.05 8.03 -13.56
C TRP A 342 15.62 7.85 -14.05
N GLU A 343 15.30 8.43 -15.21
CA GLU A 343 13.99 8.34 -15.86
C GLU A 343 14.04 7.49 -17.15
N TYR A 344 13.69 6.19 -17.13
CA TYR A 344 13.42 5.35 -15.95
C TYR A 344 14.20 4.02 -16.05
N PRO A 345 14.57 3.39 -14.92
CA PRO A 345 15.27 2.12 -14.96
C PRO A 345 14.38 1.06 -15.60
N THR A 346 14.96 0.25 -16.49
CA THR A 346 14.23 -0.86 -17.13
C THR A 346 14.45 -2.21 -16.44
N GLN A 347 15.42 -2.29 -15.51
CA GLN A 347 15.71 -3.52 -14.75
C GLN A 347 16.00 -3.23 -13.28
N THR A 348 15.29 -3.94 -12.39
CA THR A 348 15.39 -3.82 -10.93
C THR A 348 16.79 -4.08 -10.39
N GLN A 349 17.48 -5.12 -10.86
CA GLN A 349 18.81 -5.44 -10.37
C GLN A 349 19.83 -4.34 -10.67
N ARG A 350 19.75 -3.71 -11.86
CA ARG A 350 20.67 -2.62 -12.23
C ARG A 350 20.45 -1.38 -11.37
N TRP A 351 19.19 -1.08 -11.04
CA TRP A 351 18.86 -0.05 -10.06
C TRP A 351 19.45 -0.38 -8.68
N ASN A 352 19.18 -1.57 -8.14
CA ASN A 352 19.65 -1.98 -6.81
C ASN A 352 21.18 -1.91 -6.70
N ASP A 353 21.89 -2.47 -7.68
CA ASP A 353 23.35 -2.49 -7.71
C ASP A 353 23.93 -1.07 -7.76
N LEU A 354 23.30 -0.16 -8.51
CA LEU A 354 23.76 1.22 -8.62
C LEU A 354 23.56 1.97 -7.30
N ILE A 355 22.36 1.93 -6.72
CA ILE A 355 22.06 2.62 -5.46
C ILE A 355 22.95 2.09 -4.32
N ALA A 356 23.19 0.78 -4.25
CA ALA A 356 24.12 0.20 -3.29
C ALA A 356 25.55 0.73 -3.48
N ALA A 357 26.04 0.81 -4.71
CA ALA A 357 27.37 1.35 -5.01
C ALA A 357 27.50 2.84 -4.61
N VAL A 358 26.48 3.67 -4.91
CA VAL A 358 26.50 5.08 -4.50
C VAL A 358 26.48 5.21 -2.99
N ARG A 359 25.59 4.49 -2.28
CA ARG A 359 25.54 4.50 -0.82
C ARG A 359 26.89 4.12 -0.21
N GLN A 360 27.53 3.09 -0.73
CA GLN A 360 28.85 2.67 -0.27
C GLN A 360 29.91 3.77 -0.45
N ALA A 361 29.90 4.48 -1.58
CA ALA A 361 30.90 5.52 -1.87
C ALA A 361 30.70 6.80 -1.06
N ILE A 362 29.45 7.24 -0.84
CA ILE A 362 29.17 8.50 -0.14
C ILE A 362 29.02 8.33 1.38
N GLY A 363 28.83 7.10 1.86
CA GLY A 363 28.60 6.76 3.26
C GLY A 363 27.19 7.10 3.75
N THR A 364 26.93 6.90 5.04
CA THR A 364 25.62 7.18 5.68
C THR A 364 25.51 8.61 6.21
N GLY A 365 26.60 9.39 6.20
CA GLY A 365 26.60 10.80 6.64
C GLY A 365 26.19 11.80 5.55
N LYS A 366 25.89 11.32 4.34
CA LYS A 366 25.42 12.12 3.20
C LYS A 366 24.07 11.61 2.73
N LEU A 367 23.26 12.50 2.18
CA LEU A 367 21.95 12.18 1.64
C LEU A 367 22.08 11.40 0.32
N LEU A 368 21.33 10.31 0.20
CA LEU A 368 21.07 9.60 -1.05
C LEU A 368 19.56 9.49 -1.25
N THR A 369 19.04 10.23 -2.21
CA THR A 369 17.63 10.25 -2.56
C THR A 369 17.45 9.86 -4.02
N ALA A 370 16.21 9.63 -4.43
CA ALA A 370 15.89 9.36 -5.83
C ALA A 370 14.57 9.99 -6.22
N ALA A 371 14.53 10.64 -7.38
CA ALA A 371 13.28 10.89 -8.08
C ALA A 371 12.78 9.58 -8.68
N VAL A 372 11.51 9.26 -8.43
CA VAL A 372 10.89 8.01 -8.88
C VAL A 372 9.57 8.28 -9.57
N ALA A 373 9.14 7.35 -10.43
CA ALA A 373 7.89 7.47 -11.16
C ALA A 373 6.68 7.68 -10.23
N GLY A 374 5.68 8.44 -10.70
CA GLY A 374 4.47 8.75 -9.94
C GLY A 374 3.54 7.57 -9.65
N GLY A 375 3.80 6.39 -10.20
CA GLY A 375 2.97 5.20 -10.01
C GLY A 375 3.50 3.98 -10.77
N ASN A 376 2.60 3.06 -11.14
CA ASN A 376 2.98 1.82 -11.83
C ASN A 376 3.61 2.05 -13.20
N TYR A 377 3.18 3.11 -13.91
CA TYR A 377 3.77 3.47 -15.18
C TYR A 377 5.21 3.94 -14.96
N PHE A 378 6.17 3.19 -15.51
CA PHE A 378 7.63 3.33 -15.30
C PHE A 378 8.19 3.00 -13.89
N GLY A 379 7.37 2.73 -12.88
CA GLY A 379 7.83 2.39 -11.53
C GLY A 379 8.51 1.02 -11.41
N GLN A 380 8.28 0.10 -12.35
CA GLN A 380 8.64 -1.33 -12.19
C GLN A 380 10.14 -1.60 -12.12
N GLY A 381 10.98 -0.77 -12.76
CA GLY A 381 12.43 -0.99 -12.76
C GLY A 381 13.15 -0.50 -11.51
N PHE A 382 12.48 0.18 -10.59
CA PHE A 382 13.05 0.55 -9.29
C PHE A 382 12.93 -0.64 -8.32
N GLY A 383 14.01 -1.34 -8.01
CA GLY A 383 13.98 -2.51 -7.12
C GLY A 383 13.85 -2.16 -5.64
N SER A 384 13.08 -2.97 -4.89
CA SER A 384 12.79 -2.73 -3.45
C SER A 384 13.99 -2.97 -2.52
N GLU A 385 14.97 -3.76 -2.92
CA GLU A 385 16.21 -3.96 -2.14
C GLU A 385 16.99 -2.65 -1.96
N SER A 386 16.80 -1.68 -2.84
CA SER A 386 17.43 -0.36 -2.74
C SER A 386 16.84 0.53 -1.64
N PHE A 387 15.62 0.25 -1.14
CA PHE A 387 14.88 1.15 -0.25
C PHE A 387 15.57 1.36 1.10
N VAL A 388 16.36 0.38 1.54
CA VAL A 388 17.18 0.51 2.76
C VAL A 388 18.37 1.45 2.59
N ASN A 389 18.85 1.63 1.36
CA ASN A 389 19.99 2.48 1.03
C ASN A 389 19.58 3.93 0.75
N LEU A 390 18.30 4.18 0.43
CA LEU A 390 17.77 5.52 0.19
C LEU A 390 17.33 6.16 1.52
N ASP A 391 17.65 7.44 1.69
CA ASP A 391 17.12 8.23 2.81
C ASP A 391 15.62 8.46 2.62
N TRP A 392 15.20 8.80 1.39
CA TRP A 392 13.81 8.86 0.94
C TRP A 392 13.71 8.83 -0.58
N ILE A 393 12.49 8.71 -1.10
CA ILE A 393 12.16 8.87 -2.52
C ILE A 393 11.30 10.12 -2.74
N ASN A 394 11.50 10.76 -3.90
CA ASN A 394 10.73 11.89 -4.39
C ASN A 394 9.78 11.38 -5.48
N ILE A 395 8.51 11.19 -5.13
CA ILE A 395 7.51 10.57 -6.02
C ILE A 395 7.02 11.63 -7.00
N MET A 396 7.32 11.49 -8.29
CA MET A 396 6.92 12.44 -9.33
C MET A 396 5.45 12.25 -9.71
N SER A 397 4.53 12.61 -8.80
CA SER A 397 3.07 12.52 -8.97
C SER A 397 2.50 13.63 -9.87
N TYR A 398 3.11 13.80 -11.03
CA TYR A 398 2.74 14.71 -12.10
C TYR A 398 3.08 14.09 -13.47
N ASP A 399 2.76 14.80 -14.54
CA ASP A 399 2.89 14.35 -15.93
C ASP A 399 2.21 13.00 -16.23
N CYS A 400 1.11 12.69 -15.52
CA CYS A 400 0.34 11.49 -15.87
C CYS A 400 -0.41 11.65 -17.19
N SER A 401 -0.63 10.52 -17.87
CA SER A 401 -1.51 10.43 -19.04
C SER A 401 -2.98 10.40 -18.61
N CYS A 402 -3.44 11.49 -18.00
CA CYS A 402 -4.71 11.65 -17.31
C CYS A 402 -5.35 13.01 -17.71
N PRO A 403 -6.66 13.26 -17.44
CA PRO A 403 -7.34 14.46 -17.95
C PRO A 403 -6.75 15.80 -17.47
N THR A 404 -6.08 15.78 -16.33
CA THR A 404 -5.37 16.90 -15.68
C THR A 404 -3.94 16.41 -15.43
N ASN A 405 -2.89 17.21 -15.57
CA ASN A 405 -1.49 16.74 -15.50
C ASN A 405 -1.12 16.10 -14.13
N ALA A 406 -1.69 16.59 -13.03
CA ALA A 406 -1.33 16.11 -11.67
C ALA A 406 -2.51 16.10 -10.67
N PRO A 407 -3.55 15.28 -10.90
CA PRO A 407 -4.73 15.24 -10.03
C PRO A 407 -4.40 14.70 -8.64
N TYR A 408 -5.24 15.05 -7.65
CA TYR A 408 -5.17 14.50 -6.30
C TYR A 408 -5.19 12.96 -6.30
N SER A 409 -5.99 12.33 -7.16
CA SER A 409 -6.07 10.87 -7.27
C SER A 409 -4.73 10.22 -7.66
N TYR A 410 -3.91 10.89 -8.48
CA TYR A 410 -2.60 10.38 -8.86
C TYR A 410 -1.57 10.52 -7.73
N ALA A 411 -1.71 11.54 -6.87
CA ALA A 411 -0.93 11.63 -5.65
C ALA A 411 -1.23 10.49 -4.67
N VAL A 412 -2.51 10.12 -4.52
CA VAL A 412 -2.93 8.95 -3.71
C VAL A 412 -2.37 7.67 -4.32
N GLU A 413 -2.54 7.46 -5.63
CA GLU A 413 -2.01 6.29 -6.33
C GLU A 413 -0.49 6.16 -6.17
N GLY A 414 0.26 7.26 -6.29
CA GLY A 414 1.71 7.24 -6.15
C GLY A 414 2.16 6.80 -4.76
N LEU A 415 1.58 7.38 -3.71
CA LEU A 415 1.87 6.95 -2.34
C LEU A 415 1.54 5.47 -2.14
N ASP A 416 0.34 5.05 -2.54
CA ASP A 416 -0.13 3.66 -2.39
C ASP A 416 0.75 2.67 -3.18
N TYR A 417 1.17 3.05 -4.39
CA TYR A 417 2.04 2.23 -5.22
C TYR A 417 3.39 1.98 -4.54
N TRP A 418 4.05 3.03 -4.06
CA TRP A 418 5.37 2.89 -3.44
C TRP A 418 5.31 2.19 -2.09
N THR A 419 4.33 2.51 -1.24
CA THR A 419 4.14 1.78 0.02
C THR A 419 3.73 0.33 -0.20
N GLY A 420 2.90 0.06 -1.22
CA GLY A 420 2.52 -1.30 -1.61
C GLY A 420 3.69 -2.16 -2.08
N ARG A 421 4.81 -1.53 -2.46
CA ARG A 421 6.07 -2.20 -2.82
C ARG A 421 7.07 -2.29 -1.66
N GLY A 422 6.70 -1.83 -0.48
CA GLY A 422 7.52 -1.88 0.73
C GLY A 422 8.40 -0.67 0.97
N MET A 423 8.17 0.47 0.30
CA MET A 423 8.80 1.73 0.72
C MET A 423 8.14 2.20 2.02
N PRO A 424 8.90 2.45 3.11
CA PRO A 424 8.34 3.03 4.32
C PRO A 424 7.68 4.39 4.03
N ILE A 425 6.46 4.62 4.52
CA ILE A 425 5.72 5.86 4.24
C ILE A 425 6.46 7.11 4.74
N ASN A 426 7.16 7.01 5.86
CA ASN A 426 8.02 8.06 6.41
C ASN A 426 9.30 8.33 5.58
N LYS A 427 9.49 7.61 4.47
CA LYS A 427 10.50 7.83 3.42
C LYS A 427 9.88 8.24 2.07
N CYS A 428 8.57 8.49 2.01
CA CYS A 428 7.90 8.96 0.80
C CYS A 428 7.74 10.49 0.83
N VAL A 429 8.35 11.20 -0.13
CA VAL A 429 8.13 12.63 -0.36
C VAL A 429 7.25 12.79 -1.60
N LEU A 430 6.08 13.40 -1.45
CA LEU A 430 5.09 13.53 -2.51
C LEU A 430 5.39 14.72 -3.44
N GLY A 431 5.57 14.46 -4.73
CA GLY A 431 5.90 15.47 -5.75
C GLY A 431 4.68 16.20 -6.32
N VAL A 432 4.83 17.50 -6.58
CA VAL A 432 3.85 18.35 -7.26
C VAL A 432 4.52 19.24 -8.32
N PRO A 433 3.83 19.59 -9.42
CA PRO A 433 4.39 20.45 -10.46
C PRO A 433 4.07 21.93 -10.20
N PHE A 434 5.03 22.84 -10.46
CA PHE A 434 4.78 24.30 -10.44
C PHE A 434 4.55 24.92 -11.84
N TYR A 435 4.30 24.11 -12.88
CA TYR A 435 4.23 24.57 -14.28
C TYR A 435 2.94 24.20 -15.01
N THR A 436 1.98 23.54 -14.35
CA THR A 436 0.77 23.02 -14.99
C THR A 436 -0.45 23.86 -14.64
N GLU A 437 -1.55 23.70 -15.39
CA GLU A 437 -2.83 24.36 -15.10
C GLU A 437 -3.44 23.91 -13.75
N ASP A 438 -3.01 22.75 -13.24
CA ASP A 438 -3.41 22.21 -11.93
C ASP A 438 -2.56 22.76 -10.77
N ASN A 439 -1.57 23.61 -11.04
CA ASN A 439 -0.71 24.26 -10.06
C ASN A 439 -1.47 25.35 -9.28
N THR A 440 -2.27 24.95 -8.30
CA THR A 440 -3.02 25.88 -7.45
C THR A 440 -2.64 25.72 -5.98
N PRO A 441 -2.59 26.83 -5.21
CA PRO A 441 -2.32 26.77 -3.77
C PRO A 441 -3.30 25.85 -3.03
N ALA A 442 -4.57 25.82 -3.47
CA ALA A 442 -5.60 24.96 -2.90
C ALA A 442 -5.32 23.47 -3.12
N LEU A 443 -4.89 23.07 -4.33
CA LEU A 443 -4.56 21.66 -4.60
C LEU A 443 -3.28 21.23 -3.86
N HIS A 444 -2.29 22.10 -3.76
CA HIS A 444 -1.08 21.83 -2.96
C HIS A 444 -1.40 21.67 -1.48
N THR A 445 -2.28 22.51 -0.94
CA THR A 445 -2.80 22.37 0.44
C THR A 445 -3.45 21.00 0.63
N GLN A 446 -4.34 20.58 -0.29
CA GLN A 446 -4.98 19.26 -0.19
C GLN A 446 -3.96 18.11 -0.23
N LYS A 447 -2.92 18.20 -1.06
CA LYS A 447 -1.86 17.19 -1.13
C LYS A 447 -0.95 17.21 0.11
N ALA A 448 -0.73 18.36 0.72
CA ALA A 448 -0.04 18.46 2.01
C ALA A 448 -0.86 17.81 3.13
N GLU A 449 -2.18 18.02 3.18
CA GLU A 449 -3.06 17.30 4.12
C GLU A 449 -3.04 15.79 3.89
N LEU A 450 -2.94 15.33 2.63
CA LEU A 450 -2.72 13.93 2.32
C LEU A 450 -1.39 13.42 2.92
N VAL A 451 -0.29 14.17 2.75
CA VAL A 451 1.01 13.83 3.35
C VAL A 451 0.90 13.69 4.86
N LYS A 452 0.26 14.65 5.56
CA LYS A 452 0.04 14.58 7.01
C LYS A 452 -0.79 13.38 7.42
N SER A 453 -1.94 13.20 6.78
CA SER A 453 -2.88 12.11 7.11
C SER A 453 -2.31 10.72 6.89
N ARG A 454 -1.34 10.58 5.98
CA ARG A 454 -0.66 9.31 5.68
C ARG A 454 0.64 9.11 6.46
N GLY A 455 1.15 10.12 7.18
CA GLY A 455 2.46 10.04 7.84
C GLY A 455 3.63 10.02 6.86
N ALA A 456 3.45 10.62 5.68
CA ALA A 456 4.49 10.70 4.66
C ALA A 456 5.61 11.69 5.06
N ALA A 457 6.78 11.54 4.46
CA ALA A 457 7.98 12.28 4.84
C ALA A 457 7.92 13.79 4.55
N GLY A 458 7.08 14.20 3.59
CA GLY A 458 6.95 15.58 3.17
C GLY A 458 6.48 15.75 1.73
N MET A 459 6.70 16.94 1.17
CA MET A 459 6.39 17.28 -0.21
C MET A 459 7.62 17.77 -0.97
N MET A 460 7.62 17.49 -2.27
CA MET A 460 8.58 17.97 -3.25
C MET A 460 7.84 18.78 -4.31
N ALA A 461 8.44 19.86 -4.82
CA ALA A 461 7.92 20.51 -6.02
C ALA A 461 8.96 20.67 -7.14
N TRP A 462 8.49 20.49 -8.37
CA TRP A 462 9.30 20.68 -9.57
C TRP A 462 9.33 22.14 -10.03
N GLU A 463 10.55 22.66 -10.12
CA GLU A 463 10.94 23.99 -10.64
C GLU A 463 10.40 25.17 -9.83
N LEU A 464 11.06 25.45 -8.70
CA LEU A 464 10.76 26.57 -7.80
C LEU A 464 10.71 27.94 -8.49
N ALA A 465 11.47 28.11 -9.57
CA ALA A 465 11.51 29.37 -10.33
C ALA A 465 10.14 29.78 -10.90
N ASN A 466 9.20 28.85 -11.01
CA ASN A 466 7.85 29.12 -11.49
C ASN A 466 6.91 29.70 -10.40
N ASP A 467 7.28 29.62 -9.13
CA ASP A 467 6.52 30.24 -8.03
C ASP A 467 6.90 31.72 -7.84
N THR A 468 6.54 32.54 -8.82
CA THR A 468 7.00 33.94 -8.89
C THR A 468 6.42 34.85 -7.81
N ASP A 469 5.31 34.48 -7.18
CA ASP A 469 4.65 35.25 -6.11
C ASP A 469 4.75 34.58 -4.72
N GLY A 470 5.37 33.39 -4.65
CA GLY A 470 5.54 32.63 -3.41
C GLY A 470 4.25 31.97 -2.90
N SER A 471 3.16 32.02 -3.66
CA SER A 471 1.86 31.50 -3.21
C SER A 471 1.81 29.98 -3.16
N GLN A 472 2.53 29.30 -4.05
CA GLN A 472 2.52 27.85 -4.14
C GLN A 472 3.35 27.23 -3.02
N LEU A 473 4.60 27.69 -2.86
CA LEU A 473 5.48 27.30 -1.75
C LEU A 473 4.87 27.71 -0.41
N GLY A 474 4.28 28.90 -0.33
CA GLY A 474 3.56 29.37 0.85
C GLY A 474 2.48 28.38 1.28
N ALA A 475 1.62 27.93 0.36
CA ALA A 475 0.56 26.99 0.69
C ALA A 475 1.08 25.62 1.15
N ILE A 476 2.16 25.11 0.55
CA ILE A 476 2.80 23.86 1.00
C ILE A 476 3.39 24.04 2.40
N TYR A 477 4.11 25.14 2.62
CA TYR A 477 4.73 25.45 3.90
C TYR A 477 3.70 25.60 5.00
N ASP A 478 2.67 26.40 4.77
CA ASP A 478 1.59 26.61 5.71
C ASP A 478 0.89 25.27 5.97
N ALA A 479 0.48 24.51 4.96
CA ALA A 479 -0.22 23.25 5.21
C ALA A 479 0.61 22.20 5.99
N LEU A 480 1.93 22.12 5.77
CA LEU A 480 2.81 21.16 6.46
C LEU A 480 3.32 21.66 7.82
N HIS A 481 3.60 22.95 7.98
CA HIS A 481 4.24 23.53 9.18
C HIS A 481 3.42 24.66 9.83
N GLY A 482 2.59 25.37 9.07
CA GLY A 482 1.61 26.32 9.59
C GLY A 482 0.31 25.59 9.93
N GLY A 483 0.27 24.97 11.10
CA GLY A 483 -0.75 24.00 11.50
C GLY A 483 -2.15 24.29 10.98
N THR A 484 -2.88 23.23 10.64
CA THR A 484 -4.34 23.20 10.67
C THR A 484 -4.90 23.43 12.09
N GLY A 485 -4.05 23.81 13.05
CA GLY A 485 -4.43 24.14 14.40
C GLY A 485 -5.35 25.34 14.48
N SER A 486 -6.21 25.38 15.48
CA SER A 486 -7.04 26.55 15.76
C SER A 486 -6.12 27.69 16.20
N ALA A 487 -6.47 28.95 15.87
CA ALA A 487 -5.77 30.07 16.51
C ALA A 487 -5.86 29.92 18.04
N PRO A 488 -4.84 30.35 18.80
CA PRO A 488 -4.89 30.23 20.24
C PRO A 488 -6.07 31.03 20.77
N VAL A 489 -6.68 30.57 21.85
CA VAL A 489 -7.66 31.37 22.59
C VAL A 489 -6.92 32.39 23.46
N ALA A 490 -7.13 33.68 23.23
CA ALA A 490 -6.62 34.78 24.04
C ALA A 490 -7.62 35.18 25.13
N ASN A 491 -7.21 35.11 26.39
CA ASN A 491 -8.00 35.54 27.53
C ASN A 491 -7.25 36.62 28.31
N ALA A 492 -7.72 37.87 28.19
CA ALA A 492 -7.34 38.94 29.10
C ALA A 492 -8.35 38.95 30.27
N ASN A 493 -7.94 38.45 31.45
CA ASN A 493 -8.82 38.06 32.55
C ASN A 493 -9.48 39.22 33.35
N GLY A 494 -10.10 40.16 32.64
CA GLY A 494 -10.89 41.25 33.19
C GLY A 494 -12.33 40.87 33.57
N PRO A 495 -13.16 41.87 33.98
CA PRO A 495 -12.86 43.28 33.89
C PRO A 495 -11.89 43.83 34.94
N TYR A 496 -11.10 44.83 34.53
CA TYR A 496 -10.18 45.55 35.39
C TYR A 496 -10.77 46.93 35.74
N SER A 497 -10.48 47.43 36.93
CA SER A 497 -10.71 48.82 37.30
C SER A 497 -9.73 49.21 38.40
N ALA A 498 -9.26 50.45 38.41
CA ALA A 498 -8.36 50.97 39.43
C ALA A 498 -8.45 52.49 39.54
N SER A 499 -7.91 53.04 40.62
CA SER A 499 -7.68 54.48 40.75
C SER A 499 -6.47 54.90 39.93
N SER A 500 -6.48 56.12 39.36
CA SER A 500 -5.31 56.66 38.67
C SER A 500 -4.06 56.62 39.54
N GLY A 501 -2.93 56.31 38.92
CA GLY A 501 -1.62 56.15 39.56
C GLY A 501 -1.41 54.81 40.28
N VAL A 502 -2.43 53.95 40.38
CA VAL A 502 -2.31 52.61 40.98
C VAL A 502 -2.01 51.59 39.89
N ALA A 503 -1.03 50.73 40.15
CA ALA A 503 -0.65 49.65 39.24
C ALA A 503 -1.72 48.54 39.21
N ILE A 504 -2.08 48.13 38.01
CA ILE A 504 -3.00 47.04 37.70
C ILE A 504 -2.17 45.85 37.24
N ASN A 505 -2.40 44.69 37.86
CA ASN A 505 -1.80 43.42 37.42
C ASN A 505 -2.71 42.79 36.37
N PHE A 506 -2.27 42.82 35.12
CA PHE A 506 -2.93 42.14 34.01
C PHE A 506 -2.52 40.68 33.97
N SER A 507 -3.41 39.81 33.52
CA SER A 507 -3.08 38.41 33.34
C SER A 507 -3.69 37.81 32.07
N SER A 508 -2.91 36.89 31.49
CA SER A 508 -3.29 36.05 30.37
C SER A 508 -3.84 34.69 30.84
N ALA A 509 -4.20 34.55 32.12
CA ALA A 509 -4.68 33.29 32.67
C ALA A 509 -5.98 32.85 31.97
N GLY A 510 -5.96 31.63 31.43
CA GLY A 510 -7.05 31.09 30.62
C GLY A 510 -6.80 31.18 29.12
N SER A 511 -5.77 31.91 28.68
CA SER A 511 -5.28 31.76 27.31
C SER A 511 -4.78 30.33 27.12
N ASN A 512 -5.20 29.69 26.05
CA ASN A 512 -4.85 28.31 25.76
C ASN A 512 -4.83 28.08 24.26
N ASP A 513 -4.13 27.04 23.86
CA ASP A 513 -4.14 26.55 22.50
C ASP A 513 -4.55 25.08 22.57
N SER A 514 -5.58 24.72 21.80
CA SER A 514 -6.19 23.38 21.85
C SER A 514 -5.36 22.32 21.12
N ASP A 515 -4.49 22.74 20.21
CA ASP A 515 -3.67 21.86 19.39
C ASP A 515 -2.19 22.23 19.35
N GLY A 516 -1.80 23.31 20.05
CA GLY A 516 -0.41 23.69 20.25
C GLY A 516 -0.10 24.30 21.63
N THR A 517 0.84 25.24 21.61
CA THR A 517 1.42 25.95 22.75
C THR A 517 1.60 27.43 22.42
N ILE A 518 1.34 28.29 23.41
CA ILE A 518 1.54 29.74 23.26
C ILE A 518 3.04 30.07 23.38
N VAL A 519 3.60 30.74 22.37
CA VAL A 519 5.02 31.12 22.32
C VAL A 519 5.28 32.59 22.59
N SER A 520 4.28 33.48 22.46
CA SER A 520 4.45 34.90 22.80
C SER A 520 3.16 35.62 23.20
N TYR A 521 3.34 36.72 23.96
CA TYR A 521 2.29 37.63 24.40
C TYR A 521 2.67 39.07 24.01
N SER A 522 1.68 39.89 23.66
CA SER A 522 1.85 41.32 23.41
C SER A 522 0.67 42.09 23.97
N TRP A 523 0.94 42.99 24.91
CA TRP A 523 -0.03 43.88 25.53
C TRP A 523 0.13 45.29 24.97
N ASN A 524 -0.98 45.93 24.63
CA ASN A 524 -1.08 47.37 24.40
C ASN A 524 -2.09 47.94 25.40
N PHE A 525 -1.64 48.87 26.24
CA PHE A 525 -2.43 49.39 27.34
C PHE A 525 -3.39 50.52 26.94
N GLY A 526 -3.41 50.94 25.67
CA GLY A 526 -4.29 52.00 25.18
C GLY A 526 -3.81 53.43 25.48
N ASP A 527 -2.62 53.58 26.08
CA ASP A 527 -1.99 54.87 26.44
C ASP A 527 -0.58 55.04 25.81
N SER A 528 -0.30 54.30 24.74
CA SER A 528 1.00 54.17 24.05
C SER A 528 2.06 53.31 24.76
N ASN A 529 1.78 52.74 25.93
CA ASN A 529 2.67 51.75 26.56
C ASN A 529 2.33 50.32 26.13
N THR A 530 3.35 49.45 26.09
CA THR A 530 3.21 48.04 25.71
C THR A 530 4.02 47.12 26.63
N SER A 531 3.75 45.80 26.57
CA SER A 531 4.55 44.78 27.27
C SER A 531 4.53 43.45 26.53
N THR A 532 5.59 42.65 26.66
CA THR A 532 5.68 41.29 26.12
C THR A 532 5.61 40.20 27.20
N GLN A 533 5.43 40.59 28.47
CA GLN A 533 5.26 39.63 29.56
C GLN A 533 3.86 39.01 29.50
N ALA A 534 3.72 37.73 29.88
CA ALA A 534 2.42 37.07 29.96
C ALA A 534 1.47 37.77 30.95
N ASN A 535 1.99 38.16 32.13
CA ASN A 535 1.23 38.81 33.19
C ASN A 535 1.91 40.12 33.64
N PRO A 536 1.75 41.23 32.89
CA PRO A 536 2.42 42.49 33.20
C PRO A 536 1.69 43.31 34.27
N SER A 537 2.38 44.31 34.83
CA SER A 537 1.80 45.34 35.69
C SER A 537 1.91 46.70 35.02
N HIS A 538 0.84 47.49 34.98
CA HIS A 538 0.82 48.83 34.38
C HIS A 538 -0.07 49.81 35.16
N ALA A 539 0.29 51.09 35.20
CA ALA A 539 -0.44 52.15 35.92
C ALA A 539 -0.75 53.32 34.98
N TYR A 540 -1.94 53.92 35.13
CA TYR A 540 -2.39 55.02 34.29
C TYR A 540 -2.28 56.36 35.02
N ALA A 541 -1.58 57.32 34.42
CA ALA A 541 -1.29 58.61 35.03
C ALA A 541 -2.48 59.57 35.08
N ALA A 542 -3.53 59.31 34.30
CA ALA A 542 -4.74 60.13 34.24
C ALA A 542 -5.99 59.25 34.37
N ASP A 543 -7.08 59.84 34.85
CA ASP A 543 -8.40 59.20 34.80
C ASP A 543 -8.88 59.11 33.36
N GLY A 544 -9.50 57.99 33.00
CA GLY A 544 -10.02 57.76 31.66
C GLY A 544 -10.47 56.33 31.44
N THR A 545 -11.03 56.07 30.27
CA THR A 545 -11.32 54.71 29.78
C THR A 545 -10.26 54.33 28.77
N TYR A 546 -9.64 53.17 28.94
CA TYR A 546 -8.53 52.72 28.09
C TYR A 546 -8.87 51.38 27.43
N THR A 547 -8.67 51.27 26.12
CA THR A 547 -8.80 49.99 25.41
C THR A 547 -7.51 49.19 25.55
N VAL A 548 -7.51 48.21 26.45
CA VAL A 548 -6.38 47.29 26.64
C VAL A 548 -6.52 46.15 25.63
N THR A 549 -5.46 45.87 24.88
CA THR A 549 -5.41 44.81 23.87
C THR A 549 -4.36 43.78 24.25
N LEU A 550 -4.75 42.50 24.27
CA LEU A 550 -3.83 41.36 24.37
C LEU A 550 -3.83 40.62 23.03
N THR A 551 -2.63 40.44 22.46
CA THR A 551 -2.37 39.53 21.35
C THR A 551 -1.58 38.32 21.88
N VAL A 552 -2.06 37.12 21.59
CA VAL A 552 -1.40 35.84 21.90
C VAL A 552 -0.97 35.20 20.59
N THR A 553 0.27 34.69 20.51
CA THR A 553 0.75 33.92 19.35
C THR A 553 1.12 32.49 19.75
N ASP A 554 0.70 31.50 18.96
CA ASP A 554 1.04 30.10 19.15
C ASP A 554 2.33 29.68 18.43
N ASN A 555 2.76 28.42 18.63
CA ASN A 555 3.93 27.83 17.97
C ASN A 555 3.76 27.64 16.47
N ASP A 556 2.56 27.82 15.94
CA ASP A 556 2.24 27.77 14.50
C ASP A 556 2.19 29.18 13.88
N GLY A 557 2.49 30.22 14.68
CA GLY A 557 2.51 31.62 14.26
C GLY A 557 1.13 32.29 14.17
N LYS A 558 0.05 31.60 14.56
CA LYS A 558 -1.31 32.15 14.55
C LYS A 558 -1.56 33.02 15.76
N GLN A 559 -2.45 34.00 15.60
CA GLN A 559 -2.73 34.99 16.62
C GLN A 559 -4.22 35.10 16.91
N GLU A 560 -4.55 35.30 18.18
CA GLU A 560 -5.82 35.91 18.57
C GLU A 560 -5.58 37.22 19.30
N VAL A 561 -6.50 38.16 19.09
CA VAL A 561 -6.50 39.49 19.70
C VAL A 561 -7.78 39.65 20.50
N VAL A 562 -7.65 39.92 21.79
CA VAL A 562 -8.77 40.26 22.67
C VAL A 562 -8.62 41.69 23.18
N GLN A 563 -9.73 42.44 23.21
CA GLN A 563 -9.78 43.80 23.72
C GLN A 563 -10.69 43.90 24.93
N HIS A 564 -10.26 44.70 25.90
CA HIS A 564 -11.03 45.00 27.11
C HIS A 564 -11.01 46.50 27.39
N LEU A 565 -12.14 47.04 27.87
CA LEU A 565 -12.20 48.42 28.35
C LEU A 565 -11.86 48.44 29.84
N LEU A 566 -10.78 49.13 30.17
CA LEU A 566 -10.42 49.49 31.53
C LEU A 566 -11.17 50.75 31.99
#